data_AF-A0A2Z4ZY20-F1
#
_entry.id   AF-A0A2Z4ZY20-F1
#
_cell.length_a   1.000
_cell.length_b   1.000
_cell.length_c   1.000
_cell.angle_alpha   90.00
_cell.angle_beta   90.00
_cell.angle_gamma   90.00
#
_symmetry.space_group_name_H-M   'P 1'
#
loop_
_entity.id
_entity.type
_entity.pdbx_description
1 polymer ?
#
loop_
_entity_poly.entity_id
_entity_poly.type
_entity_poly.pdbx_seq_one_letter_code
_entity_poly.pdbx_strand_id
1 'polypeptide(L)'
;MQESLDALLCARYPAIFSVDSSAGQCLFSFECGDGWFTLIDAACELIQHDIDTNGTQFLASQVKEKFGGLRFYYRQGSGYATAAVELAEFLSPFICEICGAFGKTVSLFGWMQTRCPVHESTTVYEGALLTLENNLLLAPPMGELLGAALALFALDGQAAARWLTQPAPALAHTIPLALAGTVGGQRQILTLIGQLERGVIP
;
A
#
# COMPACT_ATOMS: atom_id res chain seq x y z
N MET A 1 10.73 -5.16 7.26
CA MET A 1 11.14 -4.69 5.93
C MET A 1 12.64 -4.41 6.00
N GLN A 2 13.35 -4.34 4.88
CA GLN A 2 14.77 -4.03 4.86
C GLN A 2 15.03 -2.62 5.44
N GLU A 3 16.09 -2.47 6.23
CA GLU A 3 16.42 -1.22 6.93
C GLU A 3 16.57 -0.01 5.98
N SER A 4 17.01 -0.23 4.74
CA SER A 4 17.13 0.82 3.72
C SER A 4 15.77 1.39 3.28
N LEU A 5 14.75 0.53 3.20
CA LEU A 5 13.37 0.92 2.86
C LEU A 5 12.68 1.58 4.06
N ASP A 6 12.88 1.05 5.27
CA ASP A 6 12.42 1.66 6.52
C ASP A 6 12.95 3.10 6.64
N ALA A 7 14.26 3.28 6.44
CA ALA A 7 14.91 4.60 6.47
C ALA A 7 14.39 5.54 5.38
N LEU A 8 14.08 5.03 4.19
CA LEU A 8 13.53 5.82 3.09
C LEU A 8 12.13 6.36 3.43
N LEU A 9 11.23 5.54 3.99
CA LEU A 9 9.91 5.99 4.43
C LEU A 9 10.01 7.03 5.55
N CYS A 10 10.87 6.79 6.54
CA CYS A 10 11.09 7.73 7.63
C CYS A 10 11.64 9.07 7.13
N ALA A 11 12.57 9.05 6.18
CA ALA A 11 13.16 10.26 5.61
C ALA A 11 12.17 11.04 4.73
N ARG A 12 11.28 10.35 4.00
CA ARG A 12 10.25 10.97 3.16
C ARG A 12 9.12 11.58 3.97
N TYR A 13 8.73 10.96 5.09
CA TYR A 13 7.56 11.35 5.87
C TYR A 13 7.88 11.58 7.36
N PRO A 14 8.77 12.53 7.69
CA PRO A 14 9.17 12.77 9.07
C PRO A 14 8.03 13.29 9.97
N ALA A 15 6.98 13.90 9.38
CA ALA A 15 5.80 14.32 10.13
C ALA A 15 4.95 13.13 10.62
N ILE A 16 4.95 12.04 9.85
CA ILE A 16 4.19 10.81 10.13
C ILE A 16 4.97 9.90 11.08
N PHE A 17 6.24 9.66 10.76
CA PHE A 17 7.14 8.81 11.54
C PHE A 17 7.97 9.70 12.46
N SER A 18 7.38 10.09 13.59
CA SER A 18 8.08 10.91 14.59
C SER A 18 9.37 10.22 15.02
N VAL A 19 10.49 10.89 14.77
CA VAL A 19 11.81 10.49 15.25
C VAL A 19 12.03 11.20 16.58
N ASP A 20 12.15 10.44 17.67
CA ASP A 20 12.57 11.02 18.95
C ASP A 20 14.05 11.46 18.84
N SER A 21 14.25 12.77 18.71
CA SER A 21 15.57 13.42 18.50
C SER A 21 16.55 13.25 19.67
N SER A 22 16.13 12.69 20.79
CA SER A 22 16.91 12.53 22.02
C SER A 22 17.85 11.32 22.00
N ALA A 23 17.70 10.38 21.05
CA ALA A 23 18.42 9.11 21.05
C ALA A 23 19.26 8.85 19.79
N GLY A 24 19.66 9.86 19.01
CA GLY A 24 20.71 9.77 17.97
C GLY A 24 20.51 8.82 16.78
N GLN A 25 19.59 7.87 16.85
CA GLN A 25 19.11 6.95 15.83
C GLN A 25 17.85 6.28 16.41
N CYS A 26 16.68 6.78 16.04
CA CYS A 26 15.42 6.08 16.32
C CYS A 26 14.61 6.05 15.02
N LEU A 27 14.99 5.13 14.15
CA LEU A 27 14.28 4.84 12.90
C LEU A 27 13.05 4.03 13.28
N PHE A 28 11.87 4.53 12.95
CA PHE A 28 10.65 3.74 13.01
C PHE A 28 10.87 2.47 12.18
N SER A 29 10.75 1.29 12.79
CA SER A 29 10.92 0.01 12.09
C SER A 29 9.59 -0.58 11.66
N PHE A 30 9.60 -1.23 10.50
CA PHE A 30 8.40 -1.83 9.92
C PHE A 30 8.43 -3.35 10.07
N GLU A 31 7.48 -3.89 10.84
CA GLU A 31 7.33 -5.33 11.11
C GLU A 31 6.51 -6.02 10.00
N CYS A 32 6.80 -5.70 8.74
CA CYS A 32 6.14 -6.30 7.56
C CYS A 32 7.13 -6.50 6.41
N GLY A 33 6.71 -7.20 5.35
CA GLY A 33 7.58 -7.51 4.21
C GLY A 33 7.75 -6.35 3.22
N ASP A 34 8.87 -6.37 2.47
CA ASP A 34 9.26 -5.31 1.53
C ASP A 34 8.22 -5.06 0.43
N GLY A 35 7.49 -6.11 0.02
CA GLY A 35 6.48 -6.02 -1.02
C GLY A 35 5.31 -5.08 -0.71
N TRP A 36 5.13 -4.69 0.56
CA TRP A 36 4.15 -3.66 0.95
C TRP A 36 4.70 -2.24 0.99
N PHE A 37 5.98 -2.04 0.70
CA PHE A 37 6.62 -0.72 0.68
C PHE A 37 5.83 0.30 -0.13
N THR A 38 5.49 0.01 -1.40
CA THR A 38 4.79 0.97 -2.27
C THR A 38 3.39 1.31 -1.76
N LEU A 39 2.74 0.35 -1.10
CA LEU A 39 1.41 0.57 -0.54
C LEU A 39 1.47 1.49 0.67
N ILE A 40 2.45 1.27 1.55
CA ILE A 40 2.73 2.14 2.70
C ILE A 40 3.15 3.52 2.23
N ASP A 41 4.04 3.59 1.24
CA ASP A 41 4.52 4.84 0.64
C ASP A 41 3.36 5.69 0.11
N ALA A 42 2.44 5.09 -0.63
CA ALA A 42 1.28 5.80 -1.18
C ALA A 42 0.29 6.24 -0.09
N ALA A 43 0.06 5.42 0.94
CA ALA A 43 -0.74 5.86 2.08
C ALA A 43 -0.10 7.06 2.78
N CYS A 44 1.21 7.02 3.01
CA CYS A 44 1.96 8.12 3.61
C CYS A 44 1.96 9.38 2.73
N GLU A 45 2.05 9.26 1.41
CA GLU A 45 1.94 10.38 0.47
C GLU A 45 0.60 11.10 0.63
N LEU A 46 -0.51 10.34 0.66
CA LEU A 46 -1.86 10.88 0.86
C LEU A 46 -2.03 11.54 2.24
N ILE A 47 -1.52 10.89 3.29
CA ILE A 47 -1.58 11.42 4.66
C ILE A 47 -0.75 12.71 4.77
N GLN A 48 0.45 12.74 4.18
CA GLN A 48 1.30 13.93 4.19
C GLN A 48 0.62 15.09 3.46
N HIS A 49 0.00 14.83 2.31
CA HIS A 49 -0.77 15.84 1.60
C HIS A 49 -1.93 16.40 2.44
N ASP A 50 -2.63 15.55 3.19
CA ASP A 50 -3.70 15.97 4.11
C ASP A 50 -3.16 16.78 5.29
N ILE A 51 -2.03 16.39 5.88
CA ILE A 51 -1.33 17.18 6.92
C ILE A 51 -1.01 18.57 6.37
N ASP A 52 -0.42 18.65 5.18
CA ASP A 52 0.03 19.91 4.58
C ASP A 52 -1.14 20.82 4.22
N THR A 53 -2.28 20.25 3.82
CA THR A 53 -3.46 20.99 3.36
C THR A 53 -4.37 21.40 4.51
N ASN A 54 -4.62 20.49 5.45
CA ASN A 54 -5.64 20.65 6.49
C ASN A 54 -5.05 20.83 7.90
N GLY A 55 -3.74 20.65 8.08
CA GLY A 55 -3.05 20.82 9.36
C GLY A 55 -3.38 19.79 10.42
N THR A 56 -4.14 18.74 10.10
CA THR A 56 -4.48 17.68 11.05
C THR A 56 -3.32 16.70 11.14
N GLN A 57 -2.67 16.66 12.31
CA GLN A 57 -1.51 15.79 12.49
C GLN A 57 -1.89 14.31 12.50
N PHE A 58 -0.98 13.47 12.00
CA PHE A 58 -1.08 12.02 12.01
C PHE A 58 0.25 11.43 12.47
N LEU A 59 0.23 10.59 13.51
CA LEU A 59 1.45 10.01 14.09
C LEU A 59 1.39 8.49 14.05
N ALA A 60 2.26 7.88 13.24
CA ALA A 60 2.42 6.43 13.21
C ALA A 60 2.93 5.91 14.56
N SER A 61 2.38 4.78 15.03
CA SER A 61 2.84 4.11 16.27
C SER A 61 3.37 2.70 16.03
N GLN A 62 2.85 1.99 15.03
CA GLN A 62 3.35 0.68 14.61
C GLN A 62 2.82 0.33 13.22
N VAL A 63 3.66 -0.19 12.34
CA VAL A 63 3.23 -0.77 11.05
C VAL A 63 3.72 -2.20 10.99
N LYS A 64 2.79 -3.15 10.86
CA LYS A 64 3.13 -4.58 10.93
C LYS A 64 2.26 -5.47 10.07
N GLU A 65 2.74 -6.68 9.83
CA GLU A 65 1.92 -7.78 9.36
C GLU A 65 1.05 -8.32 10.49
N LYS A 66 -0.20 -8.64 10.17
CA LYS A 66 -1.11 -9.39 11.03
C LYS A 66 -2.14 -10.14 10.20
N PHE A 67 -2.10 -11.48 10.29
CA PHE A 67 -3.05 -12.38 9.63
C PHE A 67 -3.05 -12.29 8.09
N GLY A 68 -1.88 -12.17 7.49
CA GLY A 68 -1.67 -12.01 6.05
C GLY A 68 -1.99 -10.61 5.51
N GLY A 69 -2.26 -9.64 6.38
CA GLY A 69 -2.57 -8.26 6.00
C GLY A 69 -1.75 -7.24 6.78
N LEU A 70 -1.70 -6.03 6.24
CA LEU A 70 -1.08 -4.87 6.86
C LEU A 70 -1.95 -4.35 8.01
N ARG A 71 -1.31 -3.94 9.10
CA ARG A 71 -1.90 -3.12 10.16
C ARG A 71 -1.07 -1.88 10.36
N PHE A 72 -1.73 -0.73 10.26
CA PHE A 72 -1.12 0.58 10.42
C PHE A 72 -1.77 1.24 11.65
N TYR A 73 -1.10 1.10 12.79
CA TYR A 73 -1.49 1.76 14.03
C TYR A 73 -0.96 3.18 14.06
N TYR A 74 -1.82 4.11 14.44
CA TYR A 74 -1.51 5.52 14.50
C TYR A 74 -2.30 6.22 15.62
N ARG A 75 -1.91 7.46 15.91
CA ARG A 75 -2.60 8.38 16.80
C ARG A 75 -2.92 9.65 16.03
N GLN A 76 -4.12 10.18 16.24
CA GLN A 76 -4.64 11.36 15.53
C GLN A 76 -4.78 11.12 14.02
N GLY A 77 -5.49 11.99 13.32
CA GLY A 77 -5.71 11.86 11.89
C GLY A 77 -7.09 12.37 11.50
N SER A 78 -7.18 12.90 10.29
CA SER A 78 -8.46 13.28 9.69
C SER A 78 -9.18 12.03 9.16
N GLY A 79 -10.45 12.21 8.76
CA GLY A 79 -11.18 11.15 8.05
C GLY A 79 -10.50 10.74 6.72
N TYR A 80 -9.79 11.67 6.07
CA TYR A 80 -9.04 11.38 4.85
C TYR A 80 -7.82 10.49 5.14
N ALA A 81 -7.05 10.83 6.18
CA ALA A 81 -5.92 10.00 6.63
C ALA A 81 -6.37 8.60 7.06
N THR A 82 -7.51 8.49 7.75
CA THR A 82 -8.13 7.21 8.08
C THR A 82 -8.48 6.41 6.83
N ALA A 83 -9.12 7.02 5.83
CA ALA A 83 -9.47 6.35 4.58
C ALA A 83 -8.23 5.87 3.79
N ALA A 84 -7.15 6.65 3.79
CA ALA A 84 -5.87 6.26 3.18
C ALA A 84 -5.26 5.03 3.86
N VAL A 85 -5.27 4.99 5.20
CA VAL A 85 -4.83 3.81 5.97
C VAL A 85 -5.72 2.60 5.67
N GLU A 86 -7.05 2.76 5.74
CA GLU A 86 -7.99 1.67 5.51
C GLU A 86 -7.82 1.06 4.12
N LEU A 87 -7.68 1.89 3.09
CA LEU A 87 -7.43 1.42 1.73
C LEU A 87 -6.15 0.58 1.65
N ALA A 88 -5.04 1.04 2.25
CA ALA A 88 -3.81 0.27 2.30
C ALA A 88 -3.99 -1.07 3.04
N GLU A 89 -4.66 -1.07 4.19
CA GLU A 89 -4.95 -2.31 4.91
C GLU A 89 -5.82 -3.27 4.09
N PHE A 90 -6.84 -2.79 3.38
CA PHE A 90 -7.73 -3.62 2.56
C PHE A 90 -7.07 -4.14 1.28
N LEU A 91 -6.09 -3.43 0.72
CA LEU A 91 -5.36 -3.86 -0.48
C LEU A 91 -4.24 -4.86 -0.15
N SER A 92 -3.64 -4.76 1.04
CA SER A 92 -2.51 -5.60 1.44
C SER A 92 -2.71 -7.12 1.29
N PRO A 93 -3.91 -7.72 1.50
CA PRO A 93 -4.12 -9.17 1.33
C PRO A 93 -4.14 -9.64 -0.14
N PHE A 94 -4.05 -8.70 -1.09
CA PHE A 94 -3.96 -8.95 -2.52
C PHE A 94 -2.57 -8.63 -3.09
N ILE A 95 -1.63 -8.26 -2.23
CA ILE A 95 -0.29 -7.81 -2.61
C ILE A 95 0.73 -8.69 -1.89
N CYS A 96 1.59 -9.35 -2.66
CA CYS A 96 2.62 -10.21 -2.10
C CYS A 96 3.54 -9.43 -1.16
N GLU A 97 3.68 -9.89 0.09
CA GLU A 97 4.51 -9.17 1.07
C GLU A 97 6.02 -9.26 0.76
N ILE A 98 6.45 -10.12 -0.17
CA ILE A 98 7.86 -10.26 -0.57
C ILE A 98 8.21 -9.29 -1.70
N CYS A 99 7.43 -9.27 -2.79
CA CYS A 99 7.78 -8.52 -4.00
C CYS A 99 6.75 -7.48 -4.45
N GLY A 100 5.60 -7.39 -3.79
CA GLY A 100 4.54 -6.46 -4.17
C GLY A 100 3.68 -6.90 -5.35
N ALA A 101 4.00 -8.00 -6.04
CA ALA A 101 3.12 -8.48 -7.12
C ALA A 101 1.71 -8.83 -6.61
N PHE A 102 0.71 -8.70 -7.49
CA PHE A 102 -0.64 -9.16 -7.20
C PHE A 102 -0.64 -10.63 -6.77
N GLY A 103 -1.40 -10.93 -5.72
CA GLY A 103 -1.39 -12.20 -5.04
C GLY A 103 -2.67 -12.46 -4.28
N LYS A 104 -2.61 -13.43 -3.37
CA LYS A 104 -3.72 -13.83 -2.51
C LYS A 104 -3.19 -14.23 -1.14
N THR A 105 -4.05 -14.14 -0.14
CA THR A 105 -3.75 -14.74 1.17
C THR A 105 -3.68 -16.26 1.04
N VAL A 106 -2.62 -16.84 1.60
CA VAL A 106 -2.34 -18.27 1.66
C VAL A 106 -2.05 -18.68 3.10
N SER A 107 -2.25 -19.95 3.42
CA SER A 107 -1.83 -20.53 4.70
C SER A 107 -0.55 -21.32 4.48
N LEU A 108 0.56 -20.83 5.04
CA LEU A 108 1.87 -21.47 4.99
C LEU A 108 2.27 -21.89 6.39
N PHE A 109 2.40 -23.19 6.60
CA PHE A 109 2.77 -23.78 7.90
C PHE A 109 1.87 -23.32 9.06
N GLY A 110 0.58 -23.12 8.79
CA GLY A 110 -0.41 -22.67 9.78
C GLY A 110 -0.46 -21.15 9.99
N TRP A 111 0.36 -20.37 9.28
CA TRP A 111 0.37 -18.91 9.33
C TRP A 111 -0.25 -18.33 8.07
N MET A 112 -1.13 -17.33 8.25
CA MET A 112 -1.66 -16.56 7.13
C MET A 112 -0.61 -15.59 6.62
N GLN A 113 -0.38 -15.58 5.32
CA GLN A 113 0.60 -14.76 4.62
C GLN A 113 0.02 -14.35 3.27
N THR A 114 0.50 -13.27 2.65
CA THR A 114 0.04 -12.91 1.30
C THR A 114 1.15 -13.14 0.27
N ARG A 115 0.86 -13.98 -0.73
CA ARG A 115 1.84 -14.43 -1.74
C ARG A 115 1.30 -14.27 -3.15
N CYS A 116 2.18 -13.89 -4.07
CA CYS A 116 1.95 -14.05 -5.50
C CYS A 116 2.24 -15.51 -5.92
N PRO A 117 1.85 -15.94 -7.13
CA PRO A 117 2.10 -17.30 -7.60
C PRO A 117 3.60 -17.70 -7.57
N VAL A 118 4.52 -16.75 -7.76
CA VAL A 118 5.97 -17.00 -7.73
C VAL A 118 6.46 -17.33 -6.32
N HIS A 119 5.84 -16.75 -5.30
CA HIS A 119 6.24 -16.93 -3.90
C HIS A 119 5.27 -17.81 -3.10
N GLU A 120 4.35 -18.53 -3.77
CA GLU A 120 3.24 -19.24 -3.11
C GLU A 120 3.71 -20.23 -2.04
N SER A 121 4.91 -20.80 -2.17
CA SER A 121 5.50 -21.75 -1.22
C SER A 121 6.74 -21.23 -0.48
N THR A 122 7.11 -19.95 -0.65
CA THR A 122 8.34 -19.39 -0.07
C THR A 122 8.17 -19.18 1.42
N THR A 123 8.98 -19.89 2.22
CA THR A 123 9.15 -19.63 3.66
C THR A 123 10.15 -18.51 3.85
N VAL A 124 9.84 -17.55 4.72
CA VAL A 124 10.71 -16.41 5.02
C VAL A 124 11.96 -16.86 5.83
N TYR A 125 12.05 -18.13 6.25
CA TYR A 125 13.12 -18.68 7.10
C TYR A 125 14.21 -19.48 6.37
N GLU A 126 14.02 -19.86 5.10
CA GLU A 126 15.01 -20.61 4.33
C GLU A 126 15.39 -19.84 3.06
N GLY A 127 16.40 -19.00 3.20
CA GLY A 127 17.01 -18.33 2.06
C GLY A 127 17.54 -16.98 2.48
N ALA A 128 18.82 -16.94 2.84
CA ALA A 128 19.60 -15.71 2.79
C ALA A 128 19.23 -14.95 1.51
N LEU A 129 18.84 -13.68 1.67
CA LEU A 129 18.77 -12.65 0.63
C LEU A 129 18.96 -13.24 -0.78
N LEU A 130 17.88 -13.76 -1.38
CA LEU A 130 17.88 -13.75 -2.83
C LEU A 130 18.02 -12.28 -3.19
N THR A 131 19.20 -11.94 -3.70
CA THR A 131 19.60 -10.65 -4.23
C THR A 131 18.66 -10.26 -5.36
N LEU A 132 17.46 -9.85 -4.98
CA LEU A 132 16.53 -9.10 -5.80
C LEU A 132 16.95 -7.66 -5.65
N GLU A 133 17.92 -7.25 -6.46
CA GLU A 133 18.08 -5.83 -6.80
C GLU A 133 16.69 -5.32 -7.23
N ASN A 134 16.00 -4.61 -6.33
CA ASN A 134 14.88 -3.70 -6.58
C ASN A 134 13.76 -4.18 -7.53
N ASN A 135 13.21 -5.39 -7.38
CA ASN A 135 11.97 -5.77 -8.07
C ASN A 135 10.75 -5.68 -7.13
N LEU A 136 10.49 -4.49 -6.60
CA LEU A 136 9.13 -4.17 -6.14
C LEU A 136 8.25 -4.10 -7.39
N LEU A 137 7.46 -5.16 -7.64
CA LEU A 137 6.62 -5.30 -8.83
C LEU A 137 5.37 -4.39 -8.79
N LEU A 138 5.18 -3.66 -7.70
CA LEU A 138 4.34 -2.46 -7.63
C LEU A 138 5.24 -1.21 -7.67
N ALA A 139 5.77 -0.77 -8.81
CA ALA A 139 6.57 0.47 -8.84
C ALA A 139 6.30 1.29 -10.11
N PRO A 140 5.35 2.25 -10.05
CA PRO A 140 5.62 3.67 -9.74
C PRO A 140 4.78 4.23 -8.56
N PRO A 141 4.95 5.49 -8.09
CA PRO A 141 4.21 6.02 -6.94
C PRO A 141 2.71 5.86 -7.13
N MET A 142 2.03 5.39 -6.08
CA MET A 142 0.62 5.02 -6.15
C MET A 142 -0.29 6.06 -5.49
N GLY A 143 0.25 7.13 -4.91
CA GLY A 143 -0.53 8.16 -4.20
C GLY A 143 -1.66 8.72 -5.06
N GLU A 144 -1.35 9.22 -6.26
CA GLU A 144 -2.37 9.74 -7.18
C GLU A 144 -3.48 8.72 -7.50
N LEU A 145 -3.10 7.48 -7.83
CA LEU A 145 -4.05 6.41 -8.14
C LEU A 145 -4.97 6.10 -6.95
N LEU A 146 -4.39 5.89 -5.77
CA LEU A 146 -5.15 5.52 -4.57
C LEU A 146 -6.00 6.69 -4.08
N GLY A 147 -5.49 7.92 -4.17
CA GLY A 147 -6.24 9.14 -3.87
C GLY A 147 -7.43 9.34 -4.79
N ALA A 148 -7.26 9.14 -6.10
CA ALA A 148 -8.34 9.19 -7.07
C ALA A 148 -9.39 8.09 -6.83
N ALA A 149 -8.95 6.87 -6.48
CA ALA A 149 -9.87 5.79 -6.12
C ALA A 149 -10.68 6.12 -4.86
N LEU A 150 -10.04 6.67 -3.81
CA LEU A 150 -10.76 7.14 -2.62
C LEU A 150 -11.78 8.23 -2.96
N ALA A 151 -11.40 9.21 -3.77
CA ALA A 151 -12.30 10.30 -4.17
C ALA A 151 -13.53 9.77 -4.91
N LEU A 152 -13.35 8.82 -5.85
CA LEU A 152 -14.44 8.17 -6.58
C LEU A 152 -15.47 7.51 -5.67
N PHE A 153 -15.01 6.95 -4.54
CA PHE A 153 -15.86 6.26 -3.56
C PHE A 153 -16.14 7.07 -2.30
N ALA A 154 -16.06 8.41 -2.38
CA ALA A 154 -16.38 9.31 -1.26
C ALA A 154 -15.63 8.98 0.05
N LEU A 155 -14.35 8.62 -0.08
CA LEU A 155 -13.45 8.20 0.99
C LEU A 155 -13.82 6.87 1.68
N ASP A 156 -14.66 6.04 1.07
CA ASP A 156 -14.87 4.66 1.52
C ASP A 156 -13.71 3.78 1.04
N GLY A 157 -12.73 3.57 1.94
CA GLY A 157 -11.55 2.75 1.67
C GLY A 157 -11.89 1.30 1.32
N GLN A 158 -12.96 0.74 1.88
CA GLN A 158 -13.40 -0.62 1.59
C GLN A 158 -13.99 -0.73 0.19
N ALA A 159 -14.86 0.22 -0.20
CA ALA A 159 -15.45 0.26 -1.53
C ALA A 159 -14.37 0.48 -2.61
N ALA A 160 -13.43 1.39 -2.38
CA ALA A 160 -12.30 1.62 -3.27
C ALA A 160 -11.42 0.35 -3.42
N ALA A 161 -11.10 -0.32 -2.32
CA ALA A 161 -10.34 -1.56 -2.37
C ALA A 161 -11.08 -2.66 -3.13
N ARG A 162 -12.40 -2.80 -2.92
CA ARG A 162 -13.23 -3.77 -3.65
C ARG A 162 -13.20 -3.49 -5.15
N TRP A 163 -13.34 -2.23 -5.56
CA TRP A 163 -13.29 -1.88 -6.98
C TRP A 163 -11.91 -2.18 -7.60
N LEU A 164 -10.83 -1.84 -6.90
CA LEU A 164 -9.45 -2.08 -7.37
C LEU A 164 -9.09 -3.57 -7.47
N THR A 165 -9.75 -4.44 -6.70
CA THR A 165 -9.40 -5.86 -6.58
C THR A 165 -10.37 -6.80 -7.31
N GLN A 166 -11.41 -6.26 -7.96
CA GLN A 166 -12.37 -7.04 -8.74
C GLN A 166 -12.18 -6.83 -10.26
N PRO A 167 -12.51 -7.82 -11.10
CA PRO A 167 -12.50 -7.68 -12.55
C PRO A 167 -13.38 -6.51 -13.03
N ALA A 168 -12.79 -5.56 -13.76
CA ALA A 168 -13.52 -4.44 -14.35
C ALA A 168 -13.82 -4.69 -15.83
N PRO A 169 -15.10 -4.71 -16.28
CA PRO A 169 -15.43 -4.91 -17.70
C PRO A 169 -14.74 -3.90 -18.63
N ALA A 170 -14.64 -2.64 -18.20
CA ALA A 170 -13.96 -1.55 -18.90
C ALA A 170 -12.46 -1.79 -19.15
N LEU A 171 -11.84 -2.68 -18.38
CA LEU A 171 -10.43 -3.06 -18.49
C LEU A 171 -10.29 -4.48 -19.05
N ALA A 172 -11.19 -4.88 -19.95
CA ALA A 172 -11.24 -6.22 -20.53
C ALA A 172 -11.32 -7.33 -19.47
N HIS A 173 -12.12 -7.11 -18.42
CA HIS A 173 -12.24 -7.98 -17.24
C HIS A 173 -10.92 -8.21 -16.48
N THR A 174 -9.96 -7.30 -16.62
CA THR A 174 -8.74 -7.30 -15.82
C THR A 174 -9.01 -6.66 -14.46
N ILE A 175 -8.30 -7.12 -13.42
CA ILE A 175 -8.32 -6.51 -12.09
C ILE A 175 -7.48 -5.23 -12.14
N PRO A 176 -8.02 -4.04 -11.80
CA PRO A 176 -7.26 -2.78 -11.84
C PRO A 176 -5.91 -2.86 -11.12
N LEU A 177 -5.89 -3.39 -9.90
CA LEU A 177 -4.66 -3.48 -9.10
C LEU A 177 -3.55 -4.31 -9.79
N ALA A 178 -3.90 -5.31 -10.60
CA ALA A 178 -2.92 -6.11 -11.34
C ALA A 178 -2.22 -5.32 -12.46
N LEU A 179 -2.85 -4.24 -12.96
CA LEU A 179 -2.25 -3.32 -13.95
C LEU A 179 -1.41 -2.23 -13.29
N ALA A 180 -1.72 -1.89 -12.03
CA ALA A 180 -1.15 -0.75 -11.31
C ALA A 180 0.36 -0.86 -11.05
N GLY A 181 0.97 -2.03 -11.27
CA GLY A 181 2.42 -2.22 -11.18
C GLY A 181 3.24 -1.50 -12.28
N THR A 182 2.58 -0.85 -13.24
CA THR A 182 3.24 -0.09 -14.32
C THR A 182 2.63 1.30 -14.48
N VAL A 183 3.42 2.29 -14.95
CA VAL A 183 2.92 3.65 -15.26
C VAL A 183 1.76 3.61 -16.26
N GLY A 184 1.88 2.77 -17.29
CA GLY A 184 0.85 2.61 -18.31
C GLY A 184 -0.46 2.09 -17.74
N GLY A 185 -0.39 1.07 -16.87
CA GLY A 185 -1.56 0.52 -16.19
C GLY A 185 -2.21 1.50 -15.21
N GLN A 186 -1.42 2.22 -14.40
CA GLN A 186 -1.96 3.30 -13.55
C GLN A 186 -2.71 4.36 -14.37
N ARG A 187 -2.15 4.79 -15.50
CA ARG A 187 -2.80 5.77 -16.40
C ARG A 187 -4.12 5.25 -16.96
N GLN A 188 -4.20 3.97 -17.32
CA GLN A 188 -5.45 3.35 -17.78
C GLN A 188 -6.53 3.41 -16.69
N ILE A 189 -6.17 3.09 -15.45
CA ILE A 189 -7.09 3.11 -14.31
C ILE A 189 -7.53 4.55 -13.99
N LEU A 190 -6.60 5.51 -13.95
CA LEU A 190 -6.91 6.93 -13.74
C LEU A 190 -7.85 7.49 -14.83
N THR A 191 -7.61 7.09 -16.09
CA THR A 191 -8.50 7.47 -17.21
C THR A 191 -9.91 6.93 -17.00
N LEU A 192 -10.03 5.68 -16.55
CA LEU A 192 -11.32 5.08 -16.24
C LEU A 192 -12.02 5.78 -15.07
N ILE A 193 -11.29 6.11 -13.99
CA ILE A 193 -11.84 6.89 -12.87
C ILE A 193 -12.43 8.20 -13.38
N GLY A 194 -11.68 8.97 -14.18
CA GLY A 194 -12.17 10.23 -14.74
C GLY A 194 -13.36 10.08 -15.71
N GLN A 195 -13.54 8.92 -16.35
CA GLN A 195 -14.73 8.60 -17.14
C GLN A 195 -15.95 8.34 -16.24
N LEU A 196 -15.77 7.54 -15.19
CA LEU A 196 -16.82 7.19 -14.23
C LEU A 196 -17.33 8.44 -13.48
N GLU A 197 -16.44 9.35 -13.09
CA GLU A 197 -16.82 10.63 -12.46
C GLU A 197 -17.71 11.51 -13.35
N ARG A 198 -17.58 11.36 -14.69
CA ARG A 198 -18.39 12.07 -15.67
C ARG A 198 -19.67 11.31 -16.06
N GLY A 199 -19.94 10.19 -15.41
CA GLY A 199 -21.11 9.35 -15.69
C GLY A 199 -20.99 8.52 -16.97
N VAL A 200 -19.78 8.33 -17.51
CA VAL A 200 -19.56 7.44 -18.65
C VAL A 200 -19.59 6.00 -18.14
N ILE A 201 -20.63 5.26 -18.50
CA ILE A 201 -20.79 3.84 -18.13
C ILE A 201 -20.15 2.99 -19.24
N PRO A 202 -19.17 2.14 -18.90
CA PRO A 202 -18.51 1.24 -19.86
C PRO A 202 -19.37 0.06 -20.30
#